data_AF-A0AAD9WXA2-F1
#
_entry.id   AF-A0AAD9WXA2-F1
#
_cell.length_a   1.000
_cell.length_b   1.000
_cell.length_c   1.000
_cell.angle_alpha   90.00
_cell.angle_beta   90.00
_cell.angle_gamma   90.00
#
_symmetry.space_group_name_H-M   'P 1'
#
loop_
_entity.id
_entity.type
_entity.pdbx_description
1 polymer ?
#
loop_
_entity_poly.entity_id
_entity_poly.type
_entity_poly.pdbx_seq_one_letter_code
_entity_poly.pdbx_strand_id
1 'polypeptide(L)' 'MFVATAHDGSEQLYPIAFGYVDSENNLSWEWVLDCLKGGLDHIDDLVFISDRHAIIEAGIFQCNPYDMLL' A
#
# COMPACT_ATOMS: atom_id res chain seq x y z
N MET A 1 9.32 -9.69 0.68
CA MET A 1 8.55 -9.48 1.93
C MET A 1 8.27 -8.00 2.03
N PHE A 2 7.02 -7.61 2.26
CA PHE A 2 6.66 -6.22 2.54
C PHE A 2 5.91 -6.14 3.88
N VAL A 3 5.95 -4.96 4.48
CA VAL A 3 5.21 -4.60 5.69
C VAL A 3 4.50 -3.29 5.41
N ALA A 4 3.19 -3.25 5.64
CA ALA A 4 2.44 -2.01 5.64
C ALA A 4 2.32 -1.52 7.08
N THR A 5 2.60 -0.25 7.31
CA THR A 5 2.44 0.40 8.61
C THR A 5 1.47 1.56 8.51
N ALA A 6 0.57 1.70 9.49
CA ALA A 6 -0.25 2.88 9.65
C ALA A 6 0.39 3.83 10.65
N HIS A 7 0.16 5.13 10.46
CA HIS A 7 0.58 6.20 11.34
C HIS A 7 -0.65 6.80 12.03
N ASP A 8 -0.65 6.88 13.36
CA ASP A 8 -1.74 7.51 14.12
C ASP A 8 -1.48 8.99 14.42
N GLY A 9 -2.48 9.67 15.00
CA GLY A 9 -2.35 11.07 15.42
C GLY A 9 -1.39 11.30 16.61
N SER A 10 -0.81 10.22 17.16
CA SER A 10 0.18 10.24 18.24
C SER A 10 1.59 9.93 17.74
N GLU A 11 1.82 10.01 16.43
CA GLU A 11 3.11 9.76 15.77
C GLU A 11 3.66 8.33 15.92
N GLN A 12 2.79 7.38 16.21
CA GLN A 12 3.17 5.97 16.35
C GLN A 12 2.90 5.21 15.05
N LEU A 13 3.86 4.37 14.67
CA LEU A 13 3.74 3.44 13.56
C LEU A 13 3.31 2.07 14.06
N TYR A 14 2.26 1.51 13.47
CA TYR A 14 1.79 0.16 13.77
C TYR A 14 1.77 -0.68 12.50
N PRO A 15 2.27 -1.93 12.55
CA PRO A 15 2.10 -2.84 11.42
C PRO A 15 0.62 -3.18 11.24
N ILE A 16 0.10 -2.97 10.02
CA ILE A 16 -1.29 -3.28 9.66
C ILE A 16 -1.40 -4.48 8.73
N ALA A 17 -0.34 -4.80 7.97
CA ALA A 17 -0.29 -5.97 7.13
C ALA A 17 1.14 -6.46 6.92
N PHE A 18 1.28 -7.76 6.70
CA PHE A 18 2.50 -8.41 6.27
C PHE A 18 2.18 -9.22 5.02
N GLY A 19 3.09 -9.24 4.06
CA GLY A 19 2.93 -10.18 2.97
C GLY A 19 4.24 -10.64 2.35
N TYR A 20 4.14 -11.84 1.80
CA TYR A 20 5.21 -12.49 1.08
C TYR A 20 4.80 -12.54 -0.38
N VAL A 21 5.61 -11.89 -1.23
CA VAL A 21 5.44 -11.91 -2.68
C VAL A 21 6.63 -12.62 -3.29
N ASP A 22 6.37 -13.33 -4.38
CA ASP A 22 7.35 -14.18 -5.05
C ASP A 22 8.45 -13.36 -5.73
N SER A 23 8.12 -12.13 -6.18
CA SER A 23 9.07 -11.15 -6.72
C SER A 23 8.46 -9.74 -6.78
N GLU A 24 9.29 -8.71 -6.92
CA GLU A 24 8.87 -7.32 -7.13
C GLU A 24 8.42 -7.09 -8.58
N ASN A 25 7.20 -7.52 -8.90
CA ASN A 25 6.61 -7.35 -10.22
C ASN A 25 5.18 -6.78 -10.11
N ASN A 26 4.62 -6.34 -11.24
CA ASN A 26 3.30 -5.70 -11.28
C ASN A 26 2.20 -6.57 -10.64
N LEU A 27 2.14 -7.86 -10.99
CA LEU A 27 1.12 -8.78 -10.47
C LEU A 27 1.23 -8.94 -8.94
N SER A 28 2.45 -9.00 -8.42
CA SER A 28 2.70 -9.05 -6.98
C SER A 28 2.19 -7.79 -6.29
N TRP A 29 2.50 -6.60 -6.82
CA TRP A 29 2.10 -5.33 -6.22
C TRP A 29 0.60 -5.08 -6.34
N GLU A 30 -0.02 -5.41 -7.47
CA GLU A 30 -1.48 -5.39 -7.65
C GLU A 30 -2.16 -6.27 -6.61
N TRP A 31 -1.74 -7.53 -6.49
CA TRP A 31 -2.34 -8.46 -5.52
C TRP A 31 -2.21 -7.98 -4.07
N VAL A 32 -1.05 -7.42 -3.71
CA VAL A 32 -0.81 -6.86 -2.38
C VAL A 32 -1.73 -5.70 -2.06
N LEU A 33 -1.87 -4.76 -3.00
CA LEU A 33 -2.70 -3.58 -2.82
C LEU A 33 -4.18 -3.93 -2.80
N ASP A 34 -4.61 -4.90 -3.60
CA ASP A 34 -5.97 -5.46 -3.54
C ASP A 34 -6.24 -6.13 -2.20
N CYS A 35 -5.29 -6.92 -1.68
CA CYS A 35 -5.44 -7.55 -0.36
C CYS A 35 -5.49 -6.50 0.75
N LEU A 36 -4.66 -5.46 0.67
CA LEU A 36 -4.64 -4.36 1.63
C LEU A 36 -5.96 -3.59 1.58
N LYS A 37 -6.47 -3.28 0.38
CA LYS A 37 -7.79 -2.65 0.22
C LYS A 37 -8.96 -3.51 0.69
N GLY A 38 -8.90 -4.82 0.49
CA GLY A 38 -9.94 -5.72 0.96
C GLY A 38 -9.95 -5.87 2.48
N GLY A 39 -8.80 -5.70 3.13
CA GLY A 39 -8.66 -5.76 4.58
C GLY A 39 -8.93 -4.43 5.30
N LEU A 40 -8.76 -3.31 4.60
CA LEU A 40 -9.12 -1.99 5.09
C LEU A 40 -10.57 -1.69 4.70
N ASP A 41 -11.38 -1.25 5.66
CA ASP A 41 -12.67 -0.64 5.33
C ASP A 41 -12.46 0.67 4.54
N HIS A 42 -13.55 1.33 4.14
CA HIS A 42 -13.43 2.67 3.56
C HIS A 42 -12.77 3.63 4.56
N ILE A 43 -11.59 4.14 4.22
CA ILE A 43 -10.84 5.11 5.00
C ILE A 43 -10.79 6.40 4.17
N ASP A 44 -11.41 7.46 4.69
CA ASP A 44 -11.29 8.81 4.14
C ASP A 44 -9.83 9.27 4.22
N ASP A 45 -9.37 9.97 3.18
CA ASP A 45 -8.01 10.53 3.10
C ASP A 45 -6.88 9.50 3.30
N LEU A 46 -7.06 8.26 2.82
CA LEU A 46 -6.01 7.26 2.80
C LEU A 46 -4.84 7.76 1.95
N VAL A 47 -3.61 7.65 2.48
CA VAL A 47 -2.39 8.07 1.78
C VAL A 47 -1.42 6.91 1.73
N PHE A 48 -0.91 6.62 0.54
CA PHE A 48 0.19 5.69 0.33
C PHE A 48 1.52 6.45 0.23
N ILE A 49 2.50 6.00 1.03
CA ILE A 49 3.90 6.42 0.93
C ILE A 49 4.69 5.16 0.57
N SER A 50 5.40 5.19 -0.54
CA SER A 50 6.18 4.05 -1.03
C SER A 50 7.52 4.48 -1.60
N ASP A 51 8.40 3.52 -1.86
CA ASP A 51 9.56 3.77 -2.68
C ASP A 51 9.15 4.27 -4.08
N ARG A 52 9.98 5.15 -4.65
CA ARG A 52 9.79 5.73 -6.01
C ARG A 52 10.12 4.73 -7.10
N HIS A 53 9.37 3.63 -7.13
CA HIS A 53 9.50 2.57 -8.12
C HIS A 53 8.26 2.55 -9.02
N ALA A 54 8.47 2.64 -10.35
CA ALA A 54 7.38 2.79 -11.32
C ALA A 54 6.31 1.69 -11.25
N ILE A 55 6.70 0.48 -10.83
CA ILE A 55 5.77 -0.64 -10.67
C ILE A 55 4.82 -0.42 -9.47
N ILE A 56 5.33 0.13 -8.37
CA ILE A 56 4.52 0.45 -7.19
C ILE A 56 3.57 1.60 -7.52
N GLU A 57 4.08 2.58 -8.27
CA GLU A 57 3.28 3.69 -8.78
C GLU A 57 2.09 3.22 -9.62
N ALA A 58 2.34 2.30 -10.56
CA ALA A 58 1.29 1.71 -11.38
C ALA A 58 0.25 0.95 -10.55
N GLY A 59 0.70 0.15 -9.56
CA GLY A 59 -0.19 -0.59 -8.67
C GLY A 59 -1.08 0.31 -7.83
N ILE A 60 -0.51 1.38 -7.24
CA ILE A 60 -1.29 2.34 -6.43
C ILE A 60 -2.26 3.11 -7.33
N PHE A 61 -1.85 3.55 -8.53
CA PHE A 61 -2.75 4.25 -9.45
C PHE A 61 -3.96 3.40 -9.85
N GLN A 62 -3.74 2.11 -10.09
CA GLN A 62 -4.82 1.16 -10.38
C GLN A 62 -5.72 0.90 -9.17
N CYS A 63 -5.12 0.89 -7.98
CA CYS A 63 -5.79 0.73 -6.71
C CYS A 63 -6.63 1.97 -6.36
N ASN A 64 -6.02 3.13 -6.14
CA ASN A 64 -6.69 4.43 -5.97
C ASN A 64 -5.86 5.58 -6.60
N PRO A 65 -6.33 6.21 -7.69
CA PRO A 65 -5.55 7.21 -8.43
C PRO A 65 -5.34 8.55 -7.69
N TYR A 66 -5.98 8.77 -6.54
CA TYR A 66 -5.94 10.04 -5.81
C TYR A 66 -5.09 10.02 -4.52
N ASP A 67 -4.58 8.87 -4.11
CA ASP A 67 -4.04 8.65 -2.75
C ASP A 67 -2.49 8.58 -2.69
N MET A 68 -1.79 8.90 -3.78
CA MET A 68 -0.33 8.79 -3.84
C MET A 68 0.39 10.06 -3.42
N LEU A 69 1.31 9.94 -2.45
CA LEU A 69 2.39 10.91 -2.20
C LEU A 69 3.75 10.25 -2.50
N LEU A 70 4.55 10.90 -3.34
CA LEU A 70 5.89 10.48 -3.78
C LEU A 70 7.00 10.78 -2.78
#